data_AF-A0A1I1HD16-F1
#
_entry.id   AF-A0A1I1HD16-F1
#
_cell.length_a   1.000
_cell.length_b   1.000
_cell.length_c   1.000
_cell.angle_alpha   90.00
_cell.angle_beta   90.00
_cell.angle_gamma   90.00
#
_symmetry.space_group_name_H-M   'P 1'
#
loop_
_entity.id
_entity.type
_entity.pdbx_description
1 polymer ?
#
loop_
_entity_poly.entity_id
_entity_poly.type
_entity_poly.pdbx_seq_one_letter_code
_entity_poly.pdbx_strand_id
1 'polypeptide(L)'
;MTTDHACQTAAGEAARGIDPVRAVLAPGRPRTRASAVPVVIRAYLDSDSADGPDGTSRQEDMLPPDPATPAMGAAMLLTMLDGLQADLSGALLSWYAELPVRVPHGLGAPSPSAPGVEPPREPNEWQVLGTLRGSAQELLTALSQRPRAEGFNELSWRLAMLEDVFAGALRRMNVPAEISVRAAADVAQAAGSLFGLGRPAKQRG
;
A
#
# COMPACT_ATOMS: atom_id res chain seq x y z
N MET A 1 -6.15 -5.55 25.05
CA MET A 1 -5.95 -6.61 24.04
C MET A 1 -6.91 -6.50 22.84
N THR A 2 -7.98 -5.71 22.88
CA THR A 2 -8.94 -5.56 21.76
C THR A 2 -8.42 -4.70 20.58
N THR A 3 -7.45 -3.81 20.83
CA THR A 3 -6.90 -2.88 19.83
C THR A 3 -5.97 -3.56 18.82
N ASP A 4 -5.23 -4.59 19.22
CA ASP A 4 -4.23 -5.23 18.35
C ASP A 4 -4.90 -6.06 17.25
N HIS A 5 -5.96 -6.79 17.62
CA HIS A 5 -6.78 -7.53 16.66
C HIS A 5 -7.51 -6.59 15.68
N ALA A 6 -8.00 -5.44 16.14
CA ALA A 6 -8.64 -4.45 15.27
C ALA A 6 -7.66 -3.87 14.24
N CYS A 7 -6.43 -3.53 14.67
CA CYS A 7 -5.39 -3.04 13.78
C CYS A 7 -4.96 -4.11 12.75
N GLN A 8 -4.79 -5.36 13.17
CA GLN A 8 -4.48 -6.48 12.26
C GLN A 8 -5.60 -6.73 11.24
N THR A 9 -6.86 -6.70 11.70
CA THR A 9 -8.02 -6.90 10.83
C THR A 9 -8.12 -5.79 9.80
N ALA A 10 -8.03 -4.53 10.23
CA ALA A 10 -8.04 -3.37 9.34
C ALA A 10 -6.87 -3.42 8.35
N ALA A 11 -5.66 -3.76 8.81
CA ALA A 11 -4.50 -3.89 7.94
C ALA A 11 -4.69 -4.98 6.87
N GLY A 12 -5.27 -6.13 7.24
CA GLY A 12 -5.61 -7.19 6.29
C GLY A 12 -6.76 -6.84 5.33
N GLU A 13 -7.71 -6.01 5.75
CA GLU A 13 -8.74 -5.44 4.86
C GLU A 13 -8.15 -4.45 3.86
N ALA A 14 -7.34 -3.51 4.35
CA ALA A 14 -6.63 -2.55 3.52
C ALA A 14 -5.74 -3.26 2.50
N ALA A 15 -4.96 -4.26 2.92
CA ALA A 15 -4.10 -5.07 2.05
C ALA A 15 -4.89 -5.70 0.89
N ARG A 16 -6.06 -6.29 1.16
CA ARG A 16 -6.93 -6.84 0.11
C ARG A 16 -7.44 -5.77 -0.86
N GLY A 17 -7.75 -4.56 -0.36
CA GLY A 17 -8.20 -3.44 -1.18
C GLY A 17 -7.11 -2.88 -2.11
N ILE A 18 -5.84 -2.90 -1.68
CA ILE A 18 -4.70 -2.35 -2.44
C ILE A 18 -4.01 -3.36 -3.36
N ASP A 19 -4.36 -4.64 -3.27
CA ASP A 19 -3.78 -5.69 -4.12
C ASP A 19 -3.87 -5.37 -5.63
N PRO A 20 -5.01 -4.88 -6.16
CA PRO A 20 -5.09 -4.50 -7.59
C PRO A 20 -4.28 -3.24 -7.92
N VAL A 21 -4.05 -2.33 -6.96
CA VAL A 21 -3.18 -1.16 -7.14
C VAL A 21 -1.73 -1.62 -7.24
N ARG A 22 -1.32 -2.56 -6.40
CA ARG A 22 0.03 -3.14 -6.43
C ARG A 22 0.28 -3.86 -7.75
N ALA A 23 -0.71 -4.56 -8.30
CA ALA A 23 -0.60 -5.19 -9.62
C ALA A 23 -0.28 -4.20 -10.76
N VAL A 24 -0.65 -2.92 -10.60
CA VAL A 24 -0.39 -1.86 -11.58
C VAL A 24 0.93 -1.12 -11.31
N LEU A 25 1.23 -0.86 -10.03
CA LEU A 25 2.35 0.02 -9.65
C LEU A 25 3.65 -0.71 -9.30
N ALA A 26 3.60 -1.99 -8.90
CA ALA A 26 4.80 -2.73 -8.52
C ALA A 26 5.50 -3.29 -9.77
N PRO A 27 6.84 -3.20 -9.85
CA PRO A 27 7.58 -3.84 -10.93
C PRO A 27 7.35 -5.36 -10.87
N GLY A 28 6.96 -5.95 -12.00
CA GLY A 28 6.85 -7.40 -12.14
C GLY A 28 8.18 -8.07 -11.79
N ARG A 29 8.13 -9.26 -11.20
CA ARG A 29 9.37 -10.00 -10.90
C ARG A 29 9.86 -10.71 -12.16
N PRO A 30 11.16 -10.64 -12.49
CA PRO A 30 11.71 -11.52 -13.50
C PRO A 30 11.53 -12.95 -13.02
N ARG A 31 10.88 -13.81 -13.83
CA ARG A 31 10.82 -15.23 -13.57
C ARG A 31 12.26 -15.76 -13.55
N THR A 32 12.78 -16.02 -12.36
CA THR A 32 14.01 -16.77 -12.20
C THR A 32 13.77 -18.13 -12.83
N ARG A 33 14.23 -18.32 -14.07
CA ARG A 33 14.37 -19.67 -14.62
C ARG A 33 15.20 -20.42 -13.60
N ALA A 34 14.62 -21.44 -13.00
CA ALA A 34 15.35 -22.40 -12.20
C ALA A 34 16.41 -23.05 -13.10
N SER A 35 17.57 -22.39 -13.20
CA SER A 35 18.81 -22.97 -13.67
C SER A 35 19.28 -23.88 -12.54
N ALA A 36 18.58 -25.01 -12.37
CA ALA A 36 19.06 -26.15 -11.62
C ALA A 36 20.19 -26.81 -12.42
N VAL A 37 21.25 -26.06 -12.68
CA VAL A 37 22.53 -26.60 -13.14
C VAL A 37 23.61 -25.77 -12.44
N PRO A 38 24.36 -26.35 -11.49
CA PRO A 38 25.50 -25.67 -10.90
C PRO A 38 26.46 -25.24 -12.03
N VAL A 39 26.92 -23.99 -11.97
CA VAL A 39 27.79 -23.31 -12.95
C VAL A 39 29.04 -24.12 -13.34
N VAL A 40 29.41 -25.11 -12.52
CA VAL A 40 30.56 -25.98 -12.73
C VAL A 40 30.37 -26.96 -13.91
N ILE A 41 29.15 -27.25 -14.36
CA ILE A 41 28.92 -28.20 -15.47
C ILE A 41 28.82 -27.50 -16.84
N ARG A 42 28.59 -26.17 -16.89
CA ARG A 42 28.51 -25.44 -18.17
C ARG A 42 29.85 -25.31 -18.88
N ALA A 43 30.94 -25.21 -18.13
CA ALA A 43 32.28 -25.10 -18.69
C ALA A 43 32.76 -26.35 -19.46
N TYR A 44 32.07 -27.49 -19.31
CA TYR A 44 32.43 -28.73 -19.99
C TYR A 44 31.51 -29.09 -21.18
N LEU A 45 30.41 -28.36 -21.40
CA LEU A 45 29.41 -28.69 -22.43
C LEU A 45 29.23 -27.62 -23.52
N ASP A 46 29.70 -26.38 -23.32
CA ASP A 46 29.59 -25.31 -24.34
C ASP A 46 30.84 -25.21 -25.24
N SER A 47 31.30 -26.35 -25.77
CA SER A 47 32.23 -26.40 -26.91
C SER A 47 31.54 -27.04 -28.11
N ASP A 48 30.42 -26.45 -28.52
CA ASP A 48 29.98 -26.36 -29.92
C ASP A 48 28.53 -25.89 -29.95
N SER A 49 28.30 -24.65 -30.40
CA SER A 49 27.27 -24.33 -31.41
C SER A 49 27.21 -22.82 -31.62
N ALA A 50 27.47 -22.46 -32.87
CA ALA A 50 27.52 -21.13 -33.43
C ALA A 50 26.17 -20.38 -33.41
N ASP A 51 26.30 -19.05 -33.44
CA ASP A 51 25.47 -18.04 -34.11
C ASP A 51 23.98 -18.30 -34.37
N GLY A 52 23.18 -17.37 -33.86
CA GLY A 52 21.88 -17.00 -34.40
C GLY A 52 21.39 -15.69 -33.77
N PRO A 53 21.31 -14.56 -34.51
CA PRO A 53 20.76 -13.31 -34.00
C PRO A 53 19.25 -13.29 -34.25
N ASP A 54 18.47 -14.01 -33.44
CA ASP A 54 17.02 -13.86 -33.43
C ASP A 54 16.60 -12.84 -32.37
N GLY A 55 16.41 -11.62 -32.86
CA GLY A 55 15.83 -10.48 -32.15
C GLY A 55 14.32 -10.60 -31.96
N THR A 56 13.84 -11.73 -31.45
CA THR A 56 12.51 -11.76 -30.83
C THR A 56 12.63 -11.11 -29.47
N SER A 57 12.08 -9.89 -29.35
CA SER A 57 11.84 -9.18 -28.10
C SER A 57 11.37 -10.18 -27.05
N ARG A 58 12.30 -10.52 -26.15
CA ARG A 58 12.08 -11.39 -25.00
C ARG A 58 11.05 -10.65 -24.15
N GLN A 59 9.78 -10.94 -24.37
CA GLN A 59 8.74 -10.62 -23.42
C GLN A 59 9.11 -11.47 -22.21
N GLU A 60 9.88 -10.87 -21.30
CA GLU A 60 10.26 -11.48 -20.05
C GLU A 60 8.96 -11.96 -19.42
N ASP A 61 8.86 -13.27 -19.22
CA ASP A 61 7.81 -13.88 -18.40
C ASP A 61 7.91 -13.21 -17.02
N MET A 62 7.26 -12.06 -16.84
CA MET A 62 7.18 -11.37 -15.57
C MET A 62 6.08 -12.08 -14.78
N LEU A 63 6.44 -12.66 -13.65
CA LEU A 63 5.42 -13.14 -12.73
C LEU A 63 4.62 -11.92 -12.23
N PRO A 64 3.30 -12.08 -12.01
CA PRO A 64 2.53 -11.07 -11.31
C PRO A 64 3.21 -10.77 -9.96
N PRO A 65 3.15 -9.52 -9.49
CA PRO A 65 3.68 -9.18 -8.18
C PRO A 65 3.00 -10.04 -7.11
N ASP A 66 3.72 -10.32 -6.02
CA ASP A 66 3.14 -11.02 -4.87
C ASP A 66 1.86 -10.31 -4.39
N PRO A 67 0.97 -11.00 -3.67
CA PRO A 67 -0.18 -10.35 -3.06
C PRO A 67 0.25 -9.34 -1.99
N ALA A 68 -0.50 -8.25 -1.84
CA ALA A 68 -0.26 -7.24 -0.80
C ALA A 68 -0.28 -7.87 0.61
N THR A 69 0.72 -7.53 1.42
CA THR A 69 0.86 -8.06 2.78
C THR A 69 0.10 -7.20 3.79
N PRO A 70 -0.23 -7.72 4.99
CA PRO A 70 -0.79 -6.91 6.07
C PRO A 70 0.09 -5.71 6.44
N ALA A 71 1.42 -5.83 6.36
CA ALA A 71 2.33 -4.70 6.57
C ALA A 71 2.13 -3.58 5.54
N MET A 72 1.93 -3.91 4.27
CA MET A 72 1.60 -2.93 3.22
C MET A 72 0.23 -2.28 3.48
N GLY A 73 -0.76 -3.08 3.87
CA GLY A 73 -2.07 -2.57 4.28
C GLY A 73 -1.98 -1.60 5.46
N ALA A 74 -1.19 -1.94 6.48
CA ALA A 74 -0.93 -1.06 7.62
C ALA A 74 -0.21 0.24 7.21
N ALA A 75 0.73 0.19 6.27
CA ALA A 75 1.38 1.39 5.72
C ALA A 75 0.40 2.32 4.97
N MET A 76 -0.56 1.76 4.24
CA MET A 76 -1.62 2.55 3.60
C MET A 76 -2.58 3.15 4.61
N LEU A 77 -2.93 2.42 5.66
CA LEU A 77 -3.71 2.96 6.78
C LEU A 77 -2.97 4.11 7.46
N LEU A 78 -1.69 3.96 7.75
CA LEU A 78 -0.86 5.05 8.28
C LEU A 78 -0.86 6.27 7.37
N THR A 79 -0.77 6.08 6.05
CA THR A 79 -0.87 7.18 5.08
C THR A 79 -2.23 7.90 5.18
N MET A 80 -3.32 7.15 5.39
CA MET A 80 -4.66 7.72 5.59
C MET A 80 -4.80 8.45 6.94
N LEU A 81 -4.25 7.89 8.02
CA LEU A 81 -4.23 8.50 9.35
C LEU A 81 -3.41 9.80 9.37
N ASP A 82 -2.27 9.82 8.69
CA ASP A 82 -1.47 11.03 8.48
C ASP A 82 -2.27 12.10 7.73
N GLY A 83 -3.11 11.70 6.77
CA GLY A 83 -4.02 12.60 6.06
C GLY A 83 -5.07 13.22 6.98
N LEU A 84 -5.66 12.42 7.88
CA LEU A 84 -6.58 12.93 8.91
C LEU A 84 -5.88 13.92 9.84
N GLN A 85 -4.67 13.59 10.29
CA GLN A 85 -3.89 14.49 11.15
C GLN A 85 -3.49 15.78 10.43
N ALA A 86 -3.13 15.68 9.15
CA ALA A 86 -2.81 16.82 8.30
C ALA A 86 -4.04 17.73 8.10
N ASP A 87 -5.22 17.15 7.89
CA ASP A 87 -6.48 17.89 7.83
C ASP A 87 -6.83 18.59 9.16
N LEU A 88 -6.58 17.94 10.29
CA LEU A 88 -6.79 18.53 11.62
C LEU A 88 -5.81 19.66 11.95
N SER A 89 -4.60 19.65 11.35
CA SER A 89 -3.53 20.63 11.59
C SER A 89 -3.39 21.69 10.49
N GLY A 90 -4.18 21.61 9.41
CA GLY A 90 -4.10 22.52 8.27
C GLY A 90 -2.94 22.23 7.30
N ALA A 91 -2.31 21.05 7.40
CA ALA A 91 -1.19 20.60 6.59
C ALA A 91 -1.61 19.64 5.45
N LEU A 92 -2.87 19.63 5.04
CA LEU A 92 -3.40 18.67 4.06
C LEU A 92 -2.69 18.75 2.70
N LEU A 93 -2.29 19.95 2.27
CA LEU A 93 -1.61 20.15 1.00
C LEU A 93 -0.21 19.52 0.97
N SER A 94 0.55 19.59 2.07
CA SER A 94 1.87 18.96 2.15
C SER A 94 1.76 17.44 2.18
N TRP A 95 0.79 16.90 2.94
CA TRP A 95 0.49 15.48 2.92
C TRP A 95 0.15 14.99 1.50
N TYR A 96 -0.70 15.73 0.79
CA TYR A 96 -1.09 15.40 -0.58
C TYR A 96 0.11 15.38 -1.55
N ALA A 97 1.01 16.35 -1.43
CA ALA A 97 2.21 16.44 -2.26
C ALA A 97 3.18 15.25 -2.08
N GLU A 98 3.15 14.59 -0.91
CA GLU A 98 4.00 13.44 -0.59
C GLU A 98 3.41 12.09 -1.02
N LEU A 99 2.11 12.02 -1.35
CA LEU A 99 1.46 10.76 -1.74
C LEU A 99 2.15 10.02 -2.90
N PRO A 100 2.64 10.67 -3.97
CA PRO A 100 3.33 9.98 -5.06
C PRO A 100 4.62 9.27 -4.64
N VAL A 101 5.20 9.64 -3.50
CA VAL A 101 6.39 8.98 -2.95
C VAL A 101 6.00 7.92 -1.92
N ARG A 102 5.07 8.26 -1.01
CA ARG A 102 4.65 7.39 0.09
C ARG A 102 3.89 6.15 -0.40
N VAL A 103 3.01 6.30 -1.39
CA VAL A 103 2.16 5.19 -1.86
C VAL A 103 2.99 4.08 -2.50
N PRO A 104 3.86 4.34 -3.49
CA PRO A 104 4.70 3.27 -4.04
C PRO A 104 5.58 2.62 -2.96
N HIS A 105 6.16 3.40 -2.07
CA HIS A 105 7.00 2.88 -1.00
C HIS A 105 6.23 1.95 -0.05
N GLY A 106 5.03 2.34 0.37
CA GLY A 106 4.17 1.51 1.21
C GLY A 106 3.61 0.27 0.50
N LEU A 107 3.59 0.25 -0.84
CA LEU A 107 3.29 -0.93 -1.66
C LEU A 107 4.52 -1.84 -1.90
N GLY A 108 5.66 -1.52 -1.29
CA GLY A 108 6.90 -2.28 -1.41
C GLY A 108 7.70 -1.97 -2.68
N ALA A 109 7.45 -0.84 -3.34
CA ALA A 109 8.35 -0.38 -4.40
C ALA A 109 9.72 -0.07 -3.79
N PRO A 110 10.83 -0.46 -4.45
CA PRO A 110 12.16 -0.14 -3.98
C PRO A 110 12.29 1.38 -3.85
N SER A 111 12.74 1.84 -2.68
CA SER A 111 13.12 3.23 -2.51
C SER A 111 14.17 3.57 -3.57
N PRO A 112 14.14 4.76 -4.20
CA PRO A 112 15.21 5.23 -5.06
C PRO A 112 16.45 5.56 -4.19
N SER A 113 17.00 4.56 -3.54
CA SER A 113 18.29 4.66 -2.85
C SER A 113 19.37 4.77 -3.92
N ALA A 114 20.29 5.71 -3.74
CA ALA A 114 21.45 5.87 -4.62
C ALA A 114 22.19 4.52 -4.78
N PRO A 115 22.76 4.22 -5.98
CA PRO A 115 23.46 2.97 -6.22
C PRO A 115 24.57 2.77 -5.17
N GLY A 116 24.49 1.67 -4.42
CA GLY A 116 25.43 1.31 -3.36
C GLY A 116 24.92 1.42 -1.92
N VAL A 117 23.71 1.93 -1.70
CA VAL A 117 23.05 1.87 -0.39
C VAL A 117 22.29 0.54 -0.27
N GLU A 118 22.56 -0.23 0.79
CA GLU A 118 21.81 -1.47 1.07
C GLU A 118 20.30 -1.20 1.00
N PRO A 119 19.51 -2.11 0.38
CA PRO A 119 18.07 -1.94 0.36
C PRO A 119 17.59 -1.80 1.81
N PRO A 120 16.76 -0.78 2.12
CA PRO A 120 16.23 -0.63 3.48
C PRO A 120 15.56 -1.96 3.87
N ARG A 121 15.95 -2.50 5.05
CA ARG A 121 15.30 -3.68 5.62
C ARG A 121 13.80 -3.47 5.55
N GLU A 122 13.08 -4.42 4.97
CA GLU A 122 11.62 -4.37 4.93
C GLU A 122 11.11 -4.05 6.33
N PRO A 123 10.23 -3.04 6.47
CA PRO A 123 9.78 -2.61 7.79
C PRO A 123 9.14 -3.80 8.50
N ASN A 124 9.61 -4.09 9.71
CA ASN A 124 9.13 -5.23 10.50
C ASN A 124 7.63 -5.07 10.74
N GLU A 125 6.82 -6.04 10.30
CA GLU A 125 5.36 -6.02 10.39
C GLU A 125 4.87 -5.61 11.79
N TRP A 126 5.50 -6.12 12.84
CA TRP A 126 5.18 -5.79 14.22
C TRP A 126 5.41 -4.32 14.57
N GLN A 127 6.46 -3.71 14.00
CA GLN A 127 6.74 -2.28 14.19
C GLN A 127 5.67 -1.45 13.50
N VAL A 128 5.32 -1.77 12.25
CA VAL A 128 4.29 -1.02 11.49
C VAL A 128 2.93 -1.10 12.18
N LEU A 129 2.53 -2.28 12.67
CA LEU A 129 1.29 -2.42 13.44
C LEU A 129 1.34 -1.68 14.78
N GLY A 130 2.49 -1.67 15.45
CA GLY A 130 2.71 -0.88 16.66
C GLY A 130 2.54 0.62 16.43
N THR A 131 3.12 1.14 15.34
CA THR A 131 2.96 2.54 14.92
C THR A 131 1.52 2.84 14.55
N LEU A 132 0.84 1.98 13.77
CA LEU A 132 -0.56 2.13 13.41
C LEU A 132 -1.46 2.28 14.64
N ARG A 133 -1.25 1.43 15.64
CA ARG A 133 -1.99 1.51 16.91
C ARG A 133 -1.73 2.82 17.64
N GLY A 134 -0.46 3.26 17.72
CA GLY A 134 -0.08 4.52 18.34
C GLY A 134 -0.78 5.71 17.67
N SER A 135 -0.66 5.82 16.34
CA SER A 135 -1.29 6.89 15.56
C SER A 135 -2.82 6.89 15.69
N ALA A 136 -3.47 5.71 15.69
CA ALA A 136 -4.91 5.63 15.88
C ALA A 136 -5.34 6.11 17.28
N GLN A 137 -4.57 5.76 18.33
CA GLN A 137 -4.82 6.21 19.70
C GLN A 137 -4.61 7.72 19.87
N GLU A 138 -3.58 8.28 19.23
CA GLU A 138 -3.33 9.73 19.22
C GLU A 138 -4.47 10.49 18.55
N LEU A 139 -4.94 10.02 17.39
CA LEU A 139 -6.09 10.61 16.70
C LEU A 139 -7.38 10.50 17.52
N LEU A 140 -7.65 9.34 18.13
CA LEU A 140 -8.79 9.20 19.05
C LEU A 140 -8.71 10.20 20.21
N THR A 141 -7.52 10.41 20.76
CA THR A 141 -7.28 11.36 21.85
C THR A 141 -7.55 12.79 21.37
N ALA A 142 -7.03 13.17 20.19
CA ALA A 142 -7.24 14.49 19.61
C ALA A 142 -8.74 14.76 19.30
N LEU A 143 -9.44 13.77 18.76
CA LEU A 143 -10.88 13.85 18.47
C LEU A 143 -11.71 13.90 19.76
N SER A 144 -11.29 13.24 20.83
CA SER A 144 -12.00 13.23 22.12
C SER A 144 -12.03 14.60 22.82
N GLN A 145 -11.07 15.47 22.50
CA GLN A 145 -11.00 16.84 23.03
C GLN A 145 -12.00 17.78 22.34
N ARG A 146 -12.71 17.32 21.30
CA ARG A 146 -13.71 18.10 20.56
C ARG A 146 -15.14 17.84 21.04
N PRO A 147 -16.10 18.75 20.77
CA PRO A 147 -17.50 18.57 21.15
C PRO A 147 -18.11 17.28 20.58
N ARG A 148 -18.68 16.45 21.47
CA ARG A 148 -19.12 15.07 21.18
C ARG A 148 -20.23 14.96 20.12
N ALA A 149 -21.00 16.03 19.90
CA ALA A 149 -22.13 16.05 18.98
C ALA A 149 -21.71 16.17 17.50
N GLU A 150 -20.48 16.62 17.23
CA GLU A 150 -19.98 16.84 15.86
C GLU A 150 -18.97 15.77 15.43
N GLY A 151 -18.23 15.18 16.36
CA GLY A 151 -17.04 14.38 16.06
C GLY A 151 -17.25 13.13 15.20
N PHE A 152 -18.35 12.39 15.33
CA PHE A 152 -18.55 11.14 14.56
C PHE A 152 -18.96 11.39 13.11
N ASN A 153 -19.89 12.32 12.89
CA ASN A 153 -20.28 12.75 11.55
C ASN A 153 -19.14 13.50 10.85
N GLU A 154 -18.39 14.29 11.61
CA GLU A 154 -17.20 15.00 11.12
C GLU A 154 -16.10 14.02 10.69
N LEU A 155 -15.80 12.99 11.48
CA LEU A 155 -14.80 11.98 11.11
C LEU A 155 -15.21 11.22 9.83
N SER A 156 -16.48 10.83 9.73
CA SER A 156 -17.01 10.16 8.53
C SER A 156 -16.85 11.04 7.28
N TRP A 157 -17.18 12.33 7.38
CA TRP A 157 -17.00 13.28 6.28
C TRP A 157 -15.53 13.50 5.92
N ARG A 158 -14.64 13.64 6.91
CA ARG A 158 -13.18 13.78 6.69
C ARG A 158 -12.60 12.55 5.99
N LEU A 159 -13.02 11.34 6.39
CA LEU A 159 -12.61 10.11 5.72
C LEU A 159 -13.11 10.03 4.27
N ALA A 160 -14.34 10.43 3.99
CA ALA A 160 -14.87 10.48 2.62
C ALA A 160 -14.09 11.48 1.74
N MET A 161 -13.72 12.63 2.30
CA MET A 161 -12.87 13.60 1.60
C MET A 161 -11.47 13.04 1.31
N LEU A 162 -10.86 12.36 2.28
CA LEU A 162 -9.55 11.72 2.07
C LEU A 162 -9.62 10.55 1.09
N GLU A 163 -10.71 9.79 1.06
CA GLU A 163 -10.97 8.77 0.05
C GLU A 163 -10.91 9.36 -1.37
N ASP A 164 -11.62 10.46 -1.62
CA ASP A 164 -11.61 11.14 -2.91
C ASP A 164 -10.21 11.66 -3.30
N VAL A 165 -9.50 12.24 -2.33
CA VAL A 165 -8.13 12.75 -2.54
C VAL A 165 -7.17 11.61 -2.83
N PHE A 166 -7.27 10.50 -2.10
CA PHE A 166 -6.44 9.31 -2.30
C PHE A 166 -6.73 8.65 -3.65
N ALA A 167 -7.99 8.49 -4.04
CA ALA A 167 -8.37 8.03 -5.37
C ALA A 167 -7.82 8.95 -6.47
N GLY A 168 -7.86 10.26 -6.25
CA GLY A 168 -7.23 11.26 -7.11
C GLY A 168 -5.72 11.07 -7.26
N ALA A 169 -5.02 10.79 -6.17
CA ALA A 169 -3.58 10.52 -6.18
C ALA A 169 -3.24 9.24 -6.94
N LEU A 170 -3.98 8.14 -6.72
CA LEU A 170 -3.81 6.88 -7.43
C LEU A 170 -3.96 7.05 -8.95
N ARG A 171 -4.96 7.81 -9.40
CA ARG A 171 -5.16 8.12 -10.83
C ARG A 171 -3.97 8.88 -11.44
N ARG A 172 -3.35 9.80 -10.68
CA ARG A 172 -2.15 10.53 -11.14
C ARG A 172 -0.92 9.64 -11.27
N MET A 173 -0.91 8.49 -10.59
CA MET A 173 0.10 7.45 -10.74
C MET A 173 -0.24 6.44 -11.84
N ASN A 174 -1.18 6.76 -12.74
CA ASN A 174 -1.66 5.90 -13.83
C ASN A 174 -2.40 4.63 -13.38
N VAL A 175 -2.92 4.59 -12.15
CA VAL A 175 -3.84 3.53 -11.72
C VAL A 175 -5.21 3.74 -12.40
N PRO A 176 -5.82 2.69 -13.00
CA PRO A 176 -7.15 2.81 -13.59
C PRO A 176 -8.18 3.39 -12.61
N ALA A 177 -9.12 4.19 -13.13
CA ALA A 177 -10.07 4.93 -12.29
C ALA A 177 -10.93 4.01 -11.40
N GLU A 178 -11.40 2.88 -11.93
CA GLU A 178 -12.19 1.90 -11.19
C GLU A 178 -11.39 1.30 -10.03
N ILE A 179 -10.13 0.91 -10.29
CA ILE A 179 -9.22 0.37 -9.27
C ILE A 179 -8.92 1.43 -8.22
N SER A 180 -8.67 2.67 -8.65
CA SER A 180 -8.34 3.78 -7.75
C SER A 180 -9.46 4.08 -6.77
N VAL A 181 -10.70 4.20 -7.25
CA VAL A 181 -11.87 4.49 -6.41
C VAL A 181 -12.13 3.33 -5.45
N ARG A 182 -12.12 2.10 -5.96
CA ARG A 182 -12.37 0.92 -5.13
C ARG A 182 -11.31 0.75 -4.04
N ALA A 183 -10.04 0.89 -4.37
CA ALA A 183 -8.96 0.76 -3.41
C ALA A 183 -8.99 1.87 -2.35
N ALA A 184 -9.28 3.12 -2.76
CA ALA A 184 -9.44 4.22 -1.82
C ALA A 184 -10.59 3.96 -0.84
N ALA A 185 -11.75 3.50 -1.34
CA ALA A 185 -12.90 3.15 -0.52
C ALA A 185 -12.58 2.03 0.47
N ASP A 186 -11.91 0.95 0.02
CA ASP A 186 -11.53 -0.16 0.88
C ASP A 186 -10.54 0.28 1.98
N VAL A 187 -9.57 1.15 1.67
CA VAL A 187 -8.61 1.71 2.65
C VAL A 187 -9.30 2.67 3.61
N ALA A 188 -10.16 3.58 3.13
CA ALA A 188 -10.91 4.52 3.96
C ALA A 188 -11.87 3.79 4.91
N GLN A 189 -12.53 2.73 4.42
CA GLN A 189 -13.38 1.87 5.23
C GLN A 189 -12.57 1.14 6.32
N ALA A 190 -11.42 0.57 5.94
CA ALA A 190 -10.53 -0.09 6.90
C ALA A 190 -10.03 0.91 7.97
N ALA A 191 -9.69 2.14 7.58
CA ALA A 191 -9.33 3.21 8.51
C ALA A 191 -10.50 3.57 9.43
N GLY A 192 -11.71 3.70 8.90
CA GLY A 192 -12.92 3.95 9.68
C GLY A 192 -13.19 2.89 10.74
N SER A 193 -12.91 1.61 10.43
CA SER A 193 -13.11 0.51 11.38
C SER A 193 -12.24 0.62 12.64
N LEU A 194 -11.07 1.28 12.55
CA LEU A 194 -10.21 1.59 13.72
C LEU A 194 -10.91 2.52 14.72
N PHE A 195 -11.87 3.32 14.25
CA PHE A 195 -12.64 4.28 15.03
C PHE A 195 -14.07 3.81 15.31
N GLY A 196 -14.40 2.55 14.99
CA GLY A 196 -15.74 1.99 15.14
C GLY A 196 -16.75 2.47 14.08
N LEU A 197 -16.29 3.07 12.98
CA LEU A 197 -17.14 3.36 11.82
C LEU A 197 -17.37 2.05 11.06
N GLY A 198 -18.58 1.49 11.21
CA GLY A 198 -18.99 0.30 10.50
C GLY A 198 -19.34 0.58 9.04
N ARG A 199 -19.18 -0.45 8.20
CA ARG A 199 -19.70 -0.46 6.83
C ARG A 199 -21.20 -0.13 6.87
N PRO A 200 -21.72 0.88 6.16
CA PRO A 200 -23.15 0.91 5.92
C PRO A 200 -23.50 -0.42 5.24
N ALA A 201 -24.46 -1.15 5.80
CA ALA A 201 -24.91 -2.40 5.20
C ALA A 201 -25.28 -2.08 3.74
N LYS A 202 -24.55 -2.69 2.78
CA LYS A 202 -24.89 -2.61 1.36
C LYS A 202 -26.37 -3.00 1.23
N GLN A 203 -27.27 -2.04 1.08
CA GLN A 203 -28.58 -2.30 0.52
C GLN A 203 -28.30 -2.75 -0.90
N ARG A 204 -28.33 -4.07 -1.12
CA ARG A 204 -28.44 -4.65 -2.45
C ARG A 204 -29.78 -4.17 -3.01
N GLY A 205 -29.72 -3.19 -3.89
CA GLY A 205 -30.78 -2.89 -4.87
C GLY A 205 -30.53 -3.70 -6.14
#